data_AF-A0A3C1JUJ3-F1
#
_entry.id   AF-A0A3C1JUJ3-F1
#
_cell.length_a   1.000
_cell.length_b   1.000
_cell.length_c   1.000
_cell.angle_alpha   90.00
_cell.angle_beta   90.00
_cell.angle_gamma   90.00
#
_symmetry.space_group_name_H-M   'P 1'
#
loop_
_entity.id
_entity.type
_entity.pdbx_description
1 polymer ?
#
loop_
_entity_poly.entity_id
_entity_poly.type
_entity_poly.pdbx_seq_one_letter_code
_entity_poly.pdbx_strand_id
1 'polypeptide(L)'
;MAYKDISIELPTDYSEADLREKVKKQLGINNFSYQIENKSLDARNKSRIHWLIRVGVYSDELKGTNPEPLPTLQIDYKKRNKKIVVVGSGPAGFFSAYILQKAGFNVTLVERGCDVNTRDEGIKKFEKTGVFDTKNNYAFGEGGAGTFSDGKLTSRSKHISIEKQFILQSYIEAGAPEEIAYLARPHVGSDNLKKIVKNLRQEFKNTGGKFLFETQLVNLIINKNKVKEAILDQGSLDADYFIIASGHSAFETYRMLIKQGIPFRTKNFAIGSRIEHHQEIINVAQWGKKQLPGVKAAEYRLTSNPENSLPVYTFCMCPGGIVVPATAYSNTNIVNGMSLYGRNAQFANAACVAGVNPEKLMGREITALEMLNWLEGLEQKFYGFSKGYSAPYCSIQDFISKKEPQKKTRTSYPLGLNAAPLWEMLPEPVSNSMRKGLLDFCRKIKGFETGNIMGLESKTSSPIQVLREENLAVTGFENLFIVGEGSGYAGGIISSGADGIKAAMSIINYH
;
A
#
# COMPACT_ATOMS: atom_id res chain seq x y z
N MET A 1 -12.24 -38.75 0.69
CA MET A 1 -11.83 -38.06 -0.54
C MET A 1 -10.32 -37.95 -0.59
N ALA A 2 -9.70 -38.55 -1.59
CA ALA A 2 -8.28 -38.36 -1.87
C ALA A 2 -8.06 -37.03 -2.60
N TYR A 3 -6.85 -36.49 -2.52
CA TYR A 3 -6.48 -35.19 -3.07
C TYR A 3 -5.50 -35.33 -4.23
N LYS A 4 -5.63 -34.46 -5.24
CA LYS A 4 -4.63 -34.32 -6.30
C LYS A 4 -4.52 -32.87 -6.77
N ASP A 5 -3.30 -32.39 -6.83
CA ASP A 5 -2.95 -31.11 -7.46
C ASP A 5 -2.80 -31.28 -8.97
N ILE A 6 -3.45 -30.40 -9.73
CA ILE A 6 -3.26 -30.29 -11.18
C ILE A 6 -3.11 -28.85 -11.63
N SER A 7 -2.40 -28.66 -12.75
CA SER A 7 -2.30 -27.38 -13.45
C SER A 7 -3.07 -27.44 -14.76
N ILE A 8 -3.90 -26.43 -15.01
CA ILE A 8 -4.78 -26.32 -16.17
C ILE A 8 -4.56 -24.98 -16.85
N GLU A 9 -4.46 -25.00 -18.19
CA GLU A 9 -4.52 -23.81 -19.03
C GLU A 9 -5.96 -23.58 -19.51
N LEU A 10 -6.48 -22.37 -19.32
CA LEU A 10 -7.81 -21.96 -19.75
C LEU A 10 -7.81 -20.63 -20.49
N PRO A 11 -8.69 -20.44 -21.50
CA PRO A 11 -8.93 -19.14 -22.12
C PRO A 11 -9.24 -18.06 -21.10
N THR A 12 -9.05 -16.79 -21.45
CA THR A 12 -9.18 -15.69 -20.49
C THR A 12 -10.61 -15.44 -20.03
N ASP A 13 -11.58 -15.83 -20.85
CA ASP A 13 -13.03 -15.73 -20.68
C ASP A 13 -13.70 -17.07 -20.32
N TYR A 14 -12.93 -18.04 -19.81
CA TYR A 14 -13.46 -19.34 -19.39
C TYR A 14 -14.59 -19.21 -18.36
N SER A 15 -15.53 -20.15 -18.43
CA SER A 15 -16.61 -20.39 -17.47
C SER A 15 -16.22 -21.45 -16.44
N GLU A 16 -16.97 -21.56 -15.34
CA GLU A 16 -16.77 -22.65 -14.37
C GLU A 16 -16.93 -24.04 -15.01
N ALA A 17 -17.82 -24.16 -16.00
CA ALA A 17 -18.04 -25.40 -16.74
C ALA A 17 -16.78 -25.84 -17.51
N ASP A 18 -16.07 -24.89 -18.14
CA ASP A 18 -14.81 -25.17 -18.85
C ASP A 18 -13.74 -25.72 -17.91
N LEU A 19 -13.63 -25.15 -16.71
CA LEU A 19 -12.69 -25.63 -15.69
C LEU A 19 -13.07 -27.05 -15.24
N ARG A 20 -14.34 -27.29 -14.91
CA ARG A 20 -14.81 -28.62 -14.50
C ARG A 20 -14.58 -29.67 -15.58
N GLU A 21 -14.85 -29.35 -16.85
CA GLU A 21 -14.61 -30.28 -17.97
C GLU A 21 -13.12 -30.63 -18.10
N LYS A 22 -12.22 -29.64 -17.98
CA LYS A 22 -10.77 -29.88 -17.99
C LYS A 22 -10.33 -30.79 -16.85
N VAL A 23 -10.85 -30.59 -15.63
CA VAL A 23 -10.56 -31.47 -14.49
C VAL A 23 -11.02 -32.90 -14.79
N LYS A 24 -12.26 -33.10 -15.26
CA LYS A 24 -12.81 -34.41 -15.64
C LYS A 24 -11.92 -35.12 -16.66
N LYS A 25 -11.56 -34.43 -17.75
CA LYS A 25 -10.77 -34.99 -18.84
C LYS A 25 -9.35 -35.35 -18.41
N GLN A 26 -8.73 -34.53 -17.57
CA GLN A 26 -7.35 -34.74 -17.12
C GLN A 26 -7.22 -35.83 -16.06
N LEU A 27 -8.24 -36.02 -15.20
CA LEU A 27 -8.20 -36.98 -14.11
C LEU A 27 -9.01 -38.26 -14.37
N GLY A 28 -9.92 -38.26 -15.36
CA GLY A 28 -10.78 -39.41 -15.65
C GLY A 28 -11.83 -39.67 -14.57
N ILE A 29 -12.27 -38.63 -13.84
CA ILE A 29 -13.22 -38.71 -12.73
C ILE A 29 -14.49 -37.91 -13.03
N ASN A 30 -15.60 -38.25 -12.39
CA ASN A 30 -16.88 -37.57 -12.60
C ASN A 30 -17.36 -36.76 -11.40
N ASN A 31 -17.17 -37.28 -10.19
CA ASN A 31 -17.63 -36.69 -8.95
C ASN A 31 -16.45 -36.13 -8.16
N PHE A 32 -16.36 -34.82 -8.07
CA PHE A 32 -15.29 -34.14 -7.35
C PHE A 32 -15.73 -32.77 -6.86
N SER A 33 -15.09 -32.32 -5.79
CA SER A 33 -14.99 -30.91 -5.44
C SER A 33 -13.58 -30.41 -5.76
N TYR A 34 -13.41 -29.11 -5.85
CA TYR A 34 -12.10 -28.53 -6.09
C TYR A 34 -11.94 -27.18 -5.41
N GLN A 35 -10.68 -26.81 -5.17
CA GLN A 35 -10.26 -25.51 -4.69
C GLN A 35 -9.20 -24.95 -5.63
N ILE A 36 -9.32 -23.66 -5.98
CA ILE A 36 -8.28 -22.98 -6.74
C ILE A 36 -7.16 -22.59 -5.76
N GLU A 37 -5.98 -23.13 -5.99
CA GLU A 37 -4.78 -22.85 -5.18
C GLU A 37 -3.99 -21.67 -5.74
N ASN A 38 -3.98 -21.53 -7.06
CA ASN A 38 -3.34 -20.41 -7.73
C ASN A 38 -4.00 -20.08 -9.06
N LYS A 39 -4.11 -18.79 -9.38
CA LYS A 39 -4.51 -18.30 -10.70
C LYS A 39 -3.57 -17.18 -11.15
N SER A 40 -2.93 -17.36 -12.29
CA SER A 40 -2.01 -16.38 -12.87
C SER A 40 -2.24 -16.23 -14.38
N LEU A 41 -2.10 -15.01 -14.90
CA LEU A 41 -2.24 -14.74 -16.33
C LEU A 41 -0.89 -14.94 -17.02
N ASP A 42 -0.81 -15.89 -17.96
CA ASP A 42 0.32 -15.97 -18.86
C ASP A 42 0.07 -15.09 -20.08
N ALA A 43 0.75 -13.95 -20.11
CA ALA A 43 0.71 -12.99 -21.21
C ALA A 43 2.07 -12.86 -21.92
N ARG A 44 2.96 -13.85 -21.80
CA ARG A 44 4.30 -13.80 -22.44
C ARG A 44 4.22 -13.87 -23.96
N ASN A 45 3.23 -14.60 -24.48
CA ASN A 45 2.94 -14.68 -25.90
C ASN A 45 1.58 -14.02 -26.19
N LYS A 46 1.60 -12.90 -26.93
CA LYS A 46 0.40 -12.11 -27.26
C LYS A 46 -0.63 -12.88 -28.10
N SER A 47 -0.22 -13.91 -28.85
CA SER A 47 -1.17 -14.74 -29.62
C SER A 47 -1.82 -15.85 -28.78
N ARG A 48 -1.30 -16.13 -27.58
CA ARG A 48 -1.77 -17.22 -26.70
C ARG A 48 -1.80 -16.76 -25.24
N ILE A 49 -2.61 -15.73 -24.96
CA ILE A 49 -2.84 -15.27 -23.60
C ILE A 49 -3.88 -16.17 -22.93
N HIS A 50 -3.57 -16.70 -21.76
CA HIS A 50 -4.43 -17.66 -21.06
C HIS A 50 -4.22 -17.58 -19.54
N TRP A 51 -5.18 -18.10 -18.78
CA TRP A 51 -5.01 -18.33 -17.35
C TRP A 51 -4.30 -19.66 -17.13
N LEU A 52 -3.25 -19.64 -16.30
CA LEU A 52 -2.67 -20.83 -15.68
C LEU A 52 -3.28 -20.97 -14.28
N ILE A 53 -4.01 -22.06 -14.07
CA ILE A 53 -4.75 -22.32 -12.84
C ILE A 53 -4.24 -23.61 -12.20
N ARG A 54 -3.78 -23.52 -10.96
CA ARG A 54 -3.51 -24.69 -10.12
C ARG A 54 -4.74 -24.98 -9.26
N VAL A 55 -5.18 -26.23 -9.28
CA VAL A 55 -6.39 -26.68 -8.62
C VAL A 55 -6.08 -27.90 -7.76
N GLY A 56 -6.48 -27.84 -6.49
CA GLY A 56 -6.56 -28.99 -5.60
C GLY A 56 -7.90 -29.69 -5.78
N VAL A 57 -7.89 -30.93 -6.25
CA VAL A 57 -9.10 -31.71 -6.56
C VAL A 57 -9.32 -32.79 -5.50
N TYR A 58 -10.54 -32.88 -4.97
CA TYR A 58 -10.94 -33.85 -3.96
C TYR A 58 -12.00 -34.80 -4.55
N SER A 59 -11.73 -36.11 -4.50
CA SER A 59 -12.66 -37.14 -4.97
C SER A 59 -12.36 -38.50 -4.33
N ASP A 60 -13.37 -39.33 -4.15
CA ASP A 60 -13.20 -40.73 -3.73
C ASP A 60 -12.73 -41.63 -4.88
N GLU A 61 -12.77 -41.14 -6.13
CA GLU A 61 -12.25 -41.82 -7.32
C GLU A 61 -10.71 -41.68 -7.47
N LEU A 62 -10.09 -40.80 -6.66
CA LEU A 62 -8.64 -40.56 -6.68
C LEU A 62 -7.90 -41.50 -5.71
N LYS A 63 -6.64 -41.79 -6.04
CA LYS A 63 -5.71 -42.51 -5.15
C LYS A 63 -4.76 -41.50 -4.50
N GLY A 64 -4.72 -41.44 -3.17
CA GLY A 64 -3.83 -40.55 -2.43
C GLY A 64 -4.30 -40.27 -1.01
N THR A 65 -3.44 -39.61 -0.23
CA THR A 65 -3.76 -39.08 1.10
C THR A 65 -4.19 -37.61 0.99
N ASN A 66 -4.90 -37.13 2.00
CA ASN A 66 -5.20 -35.70 2.13
C ASN A 66 -3.91 -34.89 2.30
N PRO A 67 -3.83 -33.66 1.76
CA PRO A 67 -2.72 -32.78 2.01
C PRO A 67 -2.71 -32.39 3.49
N GLU A 68 -1.52 -32.17 4.06
CA GLU A 68 -1.44 -31.58 5.38
C GLU A 68 -2.06 -30.17 5.36
N PRO A 69 -2.84 -29.80 6.37
CA PRO A 69 -3.39 -28.45 6.46
C PRO A 69 -2.24 -27.45 6.55
N LEU A 70 -2.35 -26.35 5.81
CA LEU A 70 -1.38 -25.27 5.89
C LEU A 70 -1.32 -24.72 7.33
N PRO A 71 -0.13 -24.39 7.84
CA PRO A 71 0.01 -23.82 9.17
C PRO A 71 -0.74 -22.49 9.24
N THR A 72 -1.64 -22.37 10.21
CA THR A 72 -2.41 -21.15 10.48
C THR A 72 -1.82 -20.40 11.67
N LEU A 73 -2.09 -19.09 11.72
CA LEU A 73 -1.69 -18.26 12.85
C LEU A 73 -2.44 -18.71 14.11
N GLN A 74 -1.72 -19.26 15.08
CA GLN A 74 -2.28 -19.68 16.37
C GLN A 74 -2.32 -18.47 17.31
N ILE A 75 -3.49 -18.20 17.89
CA ILE A 75 -3.72 -17.08 18.81
C ILE A 75 -4.47 -17.63 20.02
N ASP A 76 -3.72 -18.10 21.01
CA ASP A 76 -4.32 -18.68 22.21
C ASP A 76 -4.95 -17.59 23.08
N TYR A 77 -6.26 -17.71 23.29
CA TYR A 77 -6.97 -16.85 24.21
C TYR A 77 -6.56 -17.17 25.65
N LYS A 78 -6.06 -16.14 26.34
CA LYS A 78 -5.87 -16.15 27.80
C LYS A 78 -6.30 -14.80 28.30
N LYS A 79 -7.24 -14.76 29.25
CA LYS A 79 -7.69 -13.50 29.85
C LYS A 79 -6.50 -12.80 30.50
N ARG A 80 -6.14 -11.63 29.97
CA ARG A 80 -4.99 -10.83 30.42
C ARG A 80 -5.49 -9.50 30.95
N ASN A 81 -5.09 -9.15 32.17
CA ASN A 81 -5.38 -7.84 32.77
C ASN A 81 -4.34 -6.80 32.33
N LYS A 82 -4.02 -6.75 31.04
CA LYS A 82 -3.00 -5.88 30.44
C LYS A 82 -3.66 -4.92 29.46
N LYS A 83 -3.38 -3.62 29.61
CA LYS A 83 -3.90 -2.54 28.76
C LYS A 83 -2.93 -2.30 27.61
N ILE A 84 -3.46 -2.20 26.39
CA ILE A 84 -2.68 -1.86 25.20
C ILE A 84 -3.28 -0.62 24.55
N VAL A 85 -2.41 0.34 24.20
CA VAL A 85 -2.77 1.45 23.32
C VAL A 85 -2.12 1.24 21.95
N VAL A 86 -2.94 1.28 20.90
CA VAL A 86 -2.48 1.23 19.51
C VAL A 86 -2.84 2.55 18.83
N VAL A 87 -1.86 3.20 18.21
CA VAL A 87 -2.02 4.51 17.56
C VAL A 87 -1.94 4.35 16.04
N GLY A 88 -3.04 4.65 15.36
CA GLY A 88 -3.22 4.52 13.92
C GLY A 88 -4.01 3.27 13.55
N SER A 89 -4.96 3.43 12.62
CA SER A 89 -5.86 2.35 12.17
C SER A 89 -5.51 1.76 10.81
N GLY A 90 -4.32 2.08 10.26
CA GLY A 90 -3.79 1.43 9.08
C GLY A 90 -3.57 -0.08 9.28
N PRO A 91 -3.20 -0.84 8.23
CA PRO A 91 -3.08 -2.29 8.32
C PRO A 91 -2.23 -2.79 9.50
N ALA A 92 -1.09 -2.14 9.78
CA ALA A 92 -0.25 -2.52 10.92
C ALA A 92 -0.96 -2.32 12.27
N GLY A 93 -1.59 -1.16 12.46
CA GLY A 93 -2.28 -0.83 13.70
C GLY A 93 -3.49 -1.72 13.92
N PHE A 94 -4.37 -1.85 12.91
CA PHE A 94 -5.54 -2.70 12.99
C PHE A 94 -5.18 -4.15 13.33
N PHE A 95 -4.27 -4.77 12.56
CA PHE A 95 -3.93 -6.17 12.81
C PHE A 95 -3.16 -6.37 14.12
N SER A 96 -2.35 -5.42 14.58
CA SER A 96 -1.74 -5.52 15.92
C SER A 96 -2.79 -5.51 17.03
N ALA A 97 -3.76 -4.59 16.94
CA ALA A 97 -4.85 -4.49 17.91
C ALA A 97 -5.76 -5.71 17.88
N TYR A 98 -6.10 -6.19 16.68
CA TYR A 98 -7.01 -7.31 16.48
C TYR A 98 -6.44 -8.61 17.05
N ILE A 99 -5.15 -8.89 16.81
CA ILE A 99 -4.46 -10.06 17.37
C ILE A 99 -4.39 -9.99 18.90
N LEU A 100 -4.02 -8.83 19.46
CA LEU A 100 -3.93 -8.66 20.92
C LEU A 100 -5.30 -8.79 21.60
N GLN A 101 -6.35 -8.25 20.99
CA GLN A 101 -7.71 -8.37 21.51
C GLN A 101 -8.18 -9.83 21.46
N LYS A 102 -7.92 -10.57 20.36
CA LYS A 102 -8.19 -12.02 20.26
C LYS A 102 -7.42 -12.84 21.28
N ALA A 103 -6.20 -12.43 21.63
CA ALA A 103 -5.44 -13.09 22.67
C ALA A 103 -5.98 -12.78 24.08
N GLY A 104 -6.88 -11.81 24.26
CA GLY A 104 -7.50 -11.51 25.56
C GLY A 104 -6.86 -10.34 26.32
N PHE A 105 -6.12 -9.46 25.64
CA PHE A 105 -5.70 -8.17 26.17
C PHE A 105 -6.84 -7.12 26.11
N ASN A 106 -6.71 -6.05 26.90
CA ASN A 106 -7.63 -4.90 26.84
C ASN A 106 -7.08 -3.84 25.88
N VAL A 107 -7.55 -3.82 24.63
CA VAL A 107 -6.98 -2.97 23.58
C VAL A 107 -7.82 -1.72 23.32
N THR A 108 -7.17 -0.56 23.32
CA THR A 108 -7.72 0.70 22.80
C THR A 108 -6.93 1.13 21.58
N LEU A 109 -7.58 1.18 20.42
CA LEU A 109 -7.03 1.70 19.18
C LEU A 109 -7.51 3.14 18.97
N VAL A 110 -6.58 4.06 18.73
CA VAL A 110 -6.87 5.47 18.44
C VAL A 110 -6.49 5.82 17.01
N GLU A 111 -7.28 6.65 16.35
CA GLU A 111 -7.08 7.12 14.98
C GLU A 111 -7.33 8.62 14.93
N ARG A 112 -6.41 9.38 14.30
CA ARG A 112 -6.52 10.84 14.22
C ARG A 112 -7.59 11.31 13.24
N GLY A 113 -7.84 10.53 12.19
CA GLY A 113 -8.89 10.84 11.21
C GLY A 113 -10.24 10.22 11.58
N CYS A 114 -11.21 10.39 10.69
CA CYS A 114 -12.57 9.93 10.91
C CYS A 114 -12.77 8.47 10.45
N ASP A 115 -13.97 7.94 10.72
CA ASP A 115 -14.42 6.69 10.11
C ASP A 115 -14.49 6.81 8.58
N VAL A 116 -14.48 5.66 7.89
CA VAL A 116 -14.31 5.61 6.44
C VAL A 116 -15.41 6.31 5.64
N ASN A 117 -16.64 6.42 6.17
CA ASN A 117 -17.73 7.07 5.44
C ASN A 117 -17.54 8.59 5.47
N THR A 118 -17.33 9.15 6.67
CA THR A 118 -17.00 10.57 6.85
C THR A 118 -15.74 10.95 6.08
N ARG A 119 -14.73 10.06 6.09
CA ARG A 119 -13.48 10.23 5.34
C ARG A 119 -13.69 10.27 3.82
N ASP A 120 -14.51 9.38 3.27
CA ASP A 120 -14.85 9.35 1.84
C ASP A 120 -15.57 10.63 1.40
N GLU A 121 -16.47 11.16 2.24
CA GLU A 121 -17.15 12.43 1.99
C GLU A 121 -16.19 13.62 2.00
N GLY A 122 -15.27 13.67 2.98
CA GLY A 122 -14.24 14.71 3.04
C GLY A 122 -13.31 14.71 1.84
N ILE A 123 -12.87 13.52 1.38
CA ILE A 123 -12.06 13.38 0.17
C ILE A 123 -12.82 13.86 -1.08
N LYS A 124 -14.07 13.44 -1.25
CA LYS A 124 -14.91 13.91 -2.38
C LYS A 124 -15.10 15.43 -2.37
N LYS A 125 -15.32 16.01 -1.18
CA LYS A 125 -15.42 17.46 -1.02
C LYS A 125 -14.11 18.15 -1.40
N PHE A 126 -12.97 17.62 -0.95
CA PHE A 126 -11.66 18.13 -1.30
C PHE A 126 -11.44 18.11 -2.81
N GLU A 127 -11.68 16.97 -3.48
CA GLU A 127 -11.52 16.82 -4.93
C GLU A 127 -12.44 17.74 -5.74
N LYS A 128 -13.63 18.04 -5.23
CA LYS A 128 -14.58 18.94 -5.90
C LYS A 128 -14.28 20.42 -5.69
N THR A 129 -13.78 20.80 -4.52
CA THR A 129 -13.73 22.21 -4.07
C THR A 129 -12.32 22.75 -3.86
N GLY A 130 -11.32 21.89 -3.76
CA GLY A 130 -9.96 22.27 -3.38
C GLY A 130 -9.80 22.63 -1.89
N VAL A 131 -10.85 22.48 -1.07
CA VAL A 131 -10.80 22.74 0.38
C VAL A 131 -10.25 21.52 1.12
N PHE A 132 -9.05 21.65 1.67
CA PHE A 132 -8.36 20.57 2.38
C PHE A 132 -8.93 20.34 3.79
N ASP A 133 -8.99 19.06 4.19
CA ASP A 133 -9.41 18.61 5.51
C ASP A 133 -8.26 17.81 6.17
N THR A 134 -7.87 18.23 7.37
CA THR A 134 -6.75 17.65 8.13
C THR A 134 -7.06 16.26 8.70
N LYS A 135 -8.35 15.92 8.87
CA LYS A 135 -8.83 14.64 9.42
C LYS A 135 -9.35 13.69 8.34
N ASN A 136 -9.79 14.22 7.19
CA ASN A 136 -10.40 13.45 6.10
C ASN A 136 -9.60 13.55 4.80
N ASN A 137 -8.45 12.88 4.75
CA ASN A 137 -7.58 12.89 3.57
C ASN A 137 -7.04 11.49 3.24
N TYR A 138 -6.28 11.40 2.15
CA TYR A 138 -5.72 10.14 1.66
C TYR A 138 -4.72 9.49 2.63
N ALA A 139 -4.11 10.25 3.56
CA ALA A 139 -3.15 9.72 4.52
C ALA A 139 -3.81 9.26 5.83
N PHE A 140 -4.77 10.02 6.36
CA PHE A 140 -5.28 9.88 7.74
C PHE A 140 -6.76 9.47 7.80
N GLY A 141 -7.11 8.66 8.81
CA GLY A 141 -8.43 8.09 9.05
C GLY A 141 -8.51 6.57 8.83
N GLU A 142 -9.71 5.99 8.95
CA GLU A 142 -9.93 4.54 9.02
C GLU A 142 -9.23 3.77 7.89
N GLY A 143 -8.41 2.78 8.25
CA GLY A 143 -7.62 1.95 7.33
C GLY A 143 -6.35 2.63 6.77
N GLY A 144 -6.06 3.86 7.18
CA GLY A 144 -4.85 4.60 6.82
C GLY A 144 -4.70 4.84 5.31
N ALA A 145 -3.47 4.90 4.82
CA ALA A 145 -3.17 5.14 3.40
C ALA A 145 -3.63 4.00 2.47
N GLY A 146 -3.97 2.82 3.00
CA GLY A 146 -4.40 1.68 2.20
C GLY A 146 -5.83 1.78 1.65
N THR A 147 -6.72 2.54 2.31
CA THR A 147 -8.16 2.53 2.03
C THR A 147 -8.53 3.06 0.64
N PHE A 148 -7.89 4.15 0.21
CA PHE A 148 -8.15 4.80 -1.08
C PHE A 148 -7.04 4.45 -2.07
N SER A 149 -6.89 3.15 -2.35
CA SER A 149 -5.88 2.60 -3.24
C SER A 149 -6.45 1.50 -4.13
N ASP A 150 -5.73 1.07 -5.17
CA ASP A 150 -6.06 -0.16 -5.91
C ASP A 150 -6.07 -1.42 -5.02
N GLY A 151 -5.52 -1.34 -3.80
CA GLY A 151 -5.61 -2.42 -2.82
C GLY A 151 -4.80 -3.65 -3.22
N LYS A 152 -3.61 -3.46 -3.81
CA LYS A 152 -2.74 -4.57 -4.20
C LYS A 152 -2.22 -5.30 -2.97
N LEU A 153 -2.46 -6.61 -2.91
CA LEU A 153 -2.11 -7.44 -1.75
C LEU A 153 -0.87 -8.31 -2.03
N THR A 154 0.09 -7.76 -2.76
CA THR A 154 1.37 -8.42 -3.04
C THR A 154 2.42 -8.07 -2.00
N SER A 155 3.29 -9.02 -1.66
CA SER A 155 4.50 -8.79 -0.89
C SER A 155 5.66 -9.56 -1.50
N ARG A 156 6.88 -9.01 -1.42
CA ARG A 156 8.11 -9.71 -1.83
C ARG A 156 8.71 -10.54 -0.71
N SER A 157 8.27 -10.34 0.54
CA SER A 157 8.79 -11.08 1.68
C SER A 157 8.27 -12.52 1.64
N LYS A 158 9.20 -13.47 1.76
CA LYS A 158 8.90 -14.91 1.84
C LYS A 158 8.63 -15.37 3.29
N HIS A 159 8.93 -14.54 4.29
CA HIS A 159 8.87 -14.87 5.72
C HIS A 159 7.62 -14.30 6.41
N ILE A 160 6.53 -14.13 5.66
CA ILE A 160 5.25 -13.59 6.18
C ILE A 160 4.03 -14.38 5.66
N SER A 161 4.21 -15.64 5.26
CA SER A 161 3.15 -16.43 4.62
C SER A 161 1.94 -16.62 5.54
N ILE A 162 2.19 -16.95 6.81
CA ILE A 162 1.15 -17.20 7.81
C ILE A 162 0.36 -15.90 8.09
N GLU A 163 1.06 -14.79 8.29
CA GLU A 163 0.45 -13.48 8.52
C GLU A 163 -0.33 -13.01 7.30
N LYS A 164 0.23 -13.20 6.09
CA LYS A 164 -0.46 -12.89 4.84
C LYS A 164 -1.76 -13.68 4.72
N GLN A 165 -1.75 -14.98 5.00
CA GLN A 165 -2.94 -15.81 4.92
C GLN A 165 -4.02 -15.33 5.90
N PHE A 166 -3.63 -15.04 7.15
CA PHE A 166 -4.55 -14.49 8.16
C PHE A 166 -5.19 -13.17 7.70
N ILE A 167 -4.38 -12.26 7.14
CA ILE A 167 -4.86 -10.96 6.63
C ILE A 167 -5.83 -11.15 5.46
N LEU A 168 -5.49 -12.01 4.50
CA LEU A 168 -6.35 -12.29 3.35
C LEU A 168 -7.69 -12.89 3.79
N GLN A 169 -7.66 -13.85 4.72
CA GLN A 169 -8.86 -14.47 5.26
C GLN A 169 -9.73 -13.46 6.00
N SER A 170 -9.14 -12.63 6.86
CA SER A 170 -9.85 -11.54 7.55
C SER A 170 -10.49 -10.57 6.56
N TYR A 171 -9.82 -10.27 5.44
CA TYR A 171 -10.38 -9.40 4.39
C TYR A 171 -11.57 -10.06 3.68
N ILE A 172 -11.49 -11.36 3.38
CA ILE A 172 -12.59 -12.11 2.77
C ILE A 172 -13.81 -12.16 3.70
N GLU A 173 -13.60 -12.48 4.98
CA GLU A 173 -14.65 -12.46 6.01
C GLU A 173 -15.28 -11.07 6.17
N ALA A 174 -14.49 -10.02 5.99
CA ALA A 174 -14.95 -8.64 5.95
C ALA A 174 -15.55 -8.19 4.60
N GLY A 175 -15.70 -9.10 3.63
CA GLY A 175 -16.41 -8.84 2.36
C GLY A 175 -15.52 -8.59 1.14
N ALA A 176 -14.24 -8.95 1.18
CA ALA A 176 -13.39 -8.96 -0.01
C ALA A 176 -13.76 -10.12 -0.96
N PRO A 177 -13.51 -9.97 -2.28
CA PRO A 177 -13.68 -11.07 -3.23
C PRO A 177 -12.80 -12.28 -2.89
N GLU A 178 -13.35 -13.49 -2.92
CA GLU A 178 -12.62 -14.73 -2.60
C GLU A 178 -11.38 -14.93 -3.48
N GLU A 179 -11.38 -14.37 -4.69
CA GLU A 179 -10.25 -14.47 -5.62
C GLU A 179 -8.93 -13.90 -5.08
N ILE A 180 -8.97 -13.05 -4.05
CA ILE A 180 -7.74 -12.54 -3.43
C ILE A 180 -6.90 -13.64 -2.76
N ALA A 181 -7.53 -14.77 -2.39
CA ALA A 181 -6.84 -15.90 -1.77
C ALA A 181 -5.89 -16.60 -2.76
N TYR A 182 -6.30 -16.70 -4.03
CA TYR A 182 -5.60 -17.54 -5.02
C TYR A 182 -5.01 -16.78 -6.20
N LEU A 183 -5.38 -15.51 -6.44
CA LEU A 183 -4.75 -14.72 -7.50
C LEU A 183 -3.27 -14.49 -7.19
N ALA A 184 -2.41 -14.64 -8.20
CA ALA A 184 -0.98 -14.37 -8.07
C ALA A 184 -0.66 -12.88 -7.84
N ARG A 185 -1.53 -11.98 -8.33
CA ARG A 185 -1.46 -10.53 -8.12
C ARG A 185 -2.82 -10.01 -7.66
N PRO A 186 -3.21 -10.30 -6.41
CA PRO A 186 -4.53 -9.97 -5.91
C PRO A 186 -4.65 -8.46 -5.69
N HIS A 187 -5.83 -7.93 -5.98
CA HIS A 187 -6.20 -6.54 -5.70
C HIS A 187 -7.67 -6.47 -5.28
N VAL A 188 -8.01 -5.41 -4.55
CA VAL A 188 -9.34 -5.28 -3.91
C VAL A 188 -10.11 -4.08 -4.45
N GLY A 189 -9.42 -2.99 -4.80
CA GLY A 189 -10.02 -1.72 -5.20
C GLY A 189 -10.54 -0.88 -4.02
N SER A 190 -10.50 0.45 -4.18
CA SER A 190 -10.91 1.40 -3.13
C SER A 190 -12.36 1.22 -2.68
N ASP A 191 -13.25 0.87 -3.60
CA ASP A 191 -14.67 0.64 -3.35
C ASP A 191 -14.93 -0.50 -2.37
N ASN A 192 -14.22 -1.62 -2.53
CA ASN A 192 -14.31 -2.74 -1.59
C ASN A 192 -13.53 -2.48 -0.30
N LEU A 193 -12.36 -1.83 -0.38
CA LEU A 193 -11.57 -1.50 0.81
C LEU A 193 -12.37 -0.68 1.83
N LYS A 194 -13.20 0.27 1.37
CA LYS A 194 -14.10 1.02 2.25
C LYS A 194 -15.07 0.14 3.03
N LYS A 195 -15.63 -0.90 2.39
CA LYS A 195 -16.51 -1.87 3.05
C LYS A 195 -15.73 -2.75 4.04
N ILE A 196 -14.58 -3.23 3.62
CA ILE A 196 -13.72 -4.13 4.39
C ILE A 196 -13.26 -3.46 5.69
N VAL A 197 -12.70 -2.25 5.64
CA VAL A 197 -12.20 -1.58 6.86
C VAL A 197 -13.33 -1.30 7.86
N LYS A 198 -14.51 -0.95 7.36
CA LYS A 198 -15.71 -0.76 8.19
C LYS A 198 -16.12 -2.06 8.90
N ASN A 199 -16.13 -3.18 8.18
CA ASN A 199 -16.51 -4.48 8.72
C ASN A 199 -15.48 -5.01 9.72
N LEU A 200 -14.18 -4.88 9.39
CA LEU A 200 -13.07 -5.19 10.29
C LEU A 200 -13.15 -4.41 11.60
N ARG A 201 -13.49 -3.10 11.55
CA ARG A 201 -13.73 -2.32 12.77
C ARG A 201 -14.87 -2.90 13.61
N GLN A 202 -15.97 -3.30 12.98
CA GLN A 202 -17.11 -3.88 13.73
C GLN A 202 -16.74 -5.21 14.36
N GLU A 203 -15.99 -6.05 13.65
CA GLU A 203 -15.46 -7.28 14.19
C GLU A 203 -14.54 -7.04 15.41
N PHE A 204 -13.61 -6.09 15.30
CA PHE A 204 -12.76 -5.69 16.44
C PHE A 204 -13.59 -5.22 17.65
N LYS A 205 -14.60 -4.37 17.42
CA LYS A 205 -15.52 -3.92 18.49
C LYS A 205 -16.30 -5.08 19.11
N ASN A 206 -16.76 -6.03 18.30
CA ASN A 206 -17.48 -7.22 18.78
C ASN A 206 -16.60 -8.12 19.66
N THR A 207 -15.28 -8.11 19.46
CA THR A 207 -14.32 -8.78 20.36
C THR A 207 -14.04 -8.02 21.68
N GLY A 208 -14.70 -6.88 21.91
CA GLY A 208 -14.53 -6.04 23.10
C GLY A 208 -13.47 -4.93 22.95
N GLY A 209 -12.86 -4.81 21.75
CA GLY A 209 -11.88 -3.77 21.46
C GLY A 209 -12.49 -2.37 21.44
N LYS A 210 -11.77 -1.38 21.98
CA LYS A 210 -12.18 0.03 21.96
C LYS A 210 -11.53 0.75 20.79
N PHE A 211 -12.33 1.53 20.05
CA PHE A 211 -11.85 2.26 18.87
C PHE A 211 -12.25 3.74 19.00
N LEU A 212 -11.26 4.63 19.06
CA LEU A 212 -11.45 6.08 19.19
C LEU A 212 -10.99 6.78 17.91
N PHE A 213 -11.95 7.29 17.13
CA PHE A 213 -11.65 8.13 15.97
C PHE A 213 -11.39 9.58 16.40
N GLU A 214 -10.88 10.38 15.46
CA GLU A 214 -10.65 11.82 15.64
C GLU A 214 -9.81 12.15 16.87
N THR A 215 -8.92 11.22 17.23
CA THR A 215 -8.11 11.23 18.44
C THR A 215 -6.64 11.12 18.05
N GLN A 216 -5.90 12.21 18.20
CA GLN A 216 -4.50 12.29 17.76
C GLN A 216 -3.54 12.11 18.94
N LEU A 217 -2.52 11.26 18.77
CA LEU A 217 -1.37 11.23 19.67
C LEU A 217 -0.56 12.53 19.54
N VAL A 218 -0.40 13.25 20.64
CA VAL A 218 0.36 14.51 20.69
C VAL A 218 1.67 14.39 21.45
N ASN A 219 1.76 13.48 22.43
CA ASN A 219 2.98 13.29 23.21
C ASN A 219 3.01 11.91 23.92
N LEU A 220 4.17 11.54 24.45
CA LEU A 220 4.33 10.38 25.34
C LEU A 220 4.90 10.84 26.69
N ILE A 221 4.40 10.27 27.78
CA ILE A 221 5.02 10.40 29.10
C ILE A 221 5.94 9.20 29.29
N ILE A 222 7.25 9.46 29.32
CA ILE A 222 8.28 8.44 29.43
C ILE A 222 8.94 8.54 30.80
N ASN A 223 9.08 7.41 31.49
CA ASN A 223 9.88 7.30 32.70
C ASN A 223 10.99 6.26 32.45
N LYS A 224 12.24 6.74 32.38
CA LYS A 224 13.41 5.95 31.97
C LYS A 224 13.18 5.28 30.61
N ASN A 225 13.07 3.96 30.58
CA ASN A 225 12.90 3.13 29.39
C ASN A 225 11.45 2.61 29.20
N LYS A 226 10.48 3.18 29.93
CA LYS A 226 9.06 2.81 29.83
C LYS A 226 8.18 3.99 29.52
N VAL A 227 7.31 3.80 28.53
CA VAL A 227 6.19 4.69 28.29
C VAL A 227 5.13 4.40 29.35
N LYS A 228 4.69 5.44 30.06
CA LYS A 228 3.63 5.36 31.07
C LYS A 228 2.27 5.69 30.48
N GLU A 229 2.23 6.69 29.60
CA GLU A 229 0.99 7.29 29.14
C GLU A 229 1.15 7.87 27.73
N ALA A 230 0.11 7.71 26.91
CA ALA A 230 -0.06 8.39 25.64
C ALA A 230 -0.90 9.65 25.87
N ILE A 231 -0.34 10.82 25.60
CA ILE A 231 -1.08 12.08 25.63
C ILE A 231 -1.74 12.27 24.27
N LEU A 232 -3.05 12.47 24.30
CA LEU A 232 -3.91 12.67 23.14
C LEU A 232 -4.34 14.14 23.09
N ASP A 233 -4.85 14.58 21.95
CA ASP A 233 -5.49 15.89 21.83
C ASP A 233 -6.76 16.02 22.68
N GLN A 234 -7.36 14.90 23.09
CA GLN A 234 -8.57 14.82 23.91
C GLN A 234 -8.39 14.02 25.20
N GLY A 235 -7.26 14.21 25.90
CA GLY A 235 -6.98 13.58 27.19
C GLY A 235 -5.74 12.69 27.13
N SER A 236 -5.75 11.59 27.87
CA SER A 236 -4.60 10.69 27.95
C SER A 236 -5.01 9.24 28.25
N LEU A 237 -4.13 8.29 27.91
CA LEU A 237 -4.35 6.86 28.13
C LEU A 237 -3.11 6.22 28.74
N ASP A 238 -3.26 5.62 29.91
CA ASP A 238 -2.26 4.73 30.53
C ASP A 238 -2.35 3.33 29.91
N ALA A 239 -1.20 2.68 29.73
CA ALA A 239 -1.15 1.32 29.20
C ALA A 239 0.11 0.57 29.65
N ASP A 240 0.03 -0.76 29.60
CA ASP A 240 1.20 -1.61 29.80
C ASP A 240 2.10 -1.60 28.55
N TYR A 241 1.53 -1.53 27.35
CA TYR A 241 2.25 -1.47 26.08
C TYR A 241 1.64 -0.45 25.10
N PHE A 242 2.50 0.12 24.27
CA PHE A 242 2.16 1.13 23.27
C PHE A 242 2.66 0.70 21.89
N ILE A 243 1.77 0.67 20.90
CA ILE A 243 2.12 0.38 19.51
C ILE A 243 1.80 1.61 18.66
N ILE A 244 2.82 2.22 18.05
CA ILE A 244 2.66 3.36 17.14
C ILE A 244 2.72 2.86 15.70
N ALA A 245 1.59 2.97 15.00
CA ALA A 245 1.38 2.54 13.63
C ALA A 245 0.86 3.70 12.75
N SER A 246 1.42 4.89 12.94
CA SER A 246 0.94 6.17 12.39
C SER A 246 1.14 6.35 10.88
N GLY A 247 1.73 5.37 10.18
CA GLY A 247 2.16 5.52 8.79
C GLY A 247 3.26 6.58 8.64
N HIS A 248 3.82 6.73 7.44
CA HIS A 248 5.01 7.56 7.24
C HIS A 248 4.71 9.04 6.87
N SER A 249 3.43 9.43 6.84
CA SER A 249 3.00 10.80 6.51
C SER A 249 2.86 11.72 7.73
N ALA A 250 2.79 11.18 8.95
CA ALA A 250 2.60 11.94 10.19
C ALA A 250 3.93 12.56 10.69
N PHE A 251 4.45 13.54 9.95
CA PHE A 251 5.74 14.17 10.22
C PHE A 251 5.82 14.80 11.62
N GLU A 252 4.74 15.41 12.11
CA GLU A 252 4.67 15.95 13.47
C GLU A 252 4.81 14.87 14.53
N THR A 253 4.23 13.69 14.31
CA THR A 253 4.37 12.55 15.22
C THR A 253 5.82 12.10 15.26
N TYR A 254 6.50 11.95 14.13
CA TYR A 254 7.92 11.55 14.12
C TYR A 254 8.83 12.60 14.75
N ARG A 255 8.58 13.89 14.53
CA ARG A 255 9.30 14.97 15.21
C ARG A 255 9.14 14.88 16.72
N MET A 256 7.93 14.61 17.20
CA MET A 256 7.66 14.40 18.63
C MET A 256 8.42 13.17 19.15
N LEU A 257 8.36 12.03 18.45
CA LEU A 257 9.04 10.81 18.87
C LEU A 257 10.56 11.00 18.94
N ILE A 258 11.17 11.63 17.93
CA ILE A 258 12.60 11.97 17.92
C ILE A 258 12.94 12.89 19.09
N LYS A 259 12.13 13.92 19.36
CA LYS A 259 12.32 14.82 20.50
C LYS A 259 12.24 14.11 21.85
N GLN A 260 11.44 13.05 21.95
CA GLN A 260 11.33 12.17 23.13
C GLN A 260 12.50 11.18 23.26
N GLY A 261 13.54 11.28 22.42
CA GLY A 261 14.72 10.43 22.50
C GLY A 261 14.58 9.06 21.85
N ILE A 262 13.51 8.83 21.08
CA ILE A 262 13.33 7.58 20.35
C ILE A 262 14.32 7.54 19.18
N PRO A 263 15.13 6.47 19.04
CA PRO A 263 16.20 6.43 18.06
C PRO A 263 15.67 6.16 16.64
N PHE A 264 15.97 7.09 15.73
CA PHE A 264 15.72 6.96 14.30
C PHE A 264 16.99 7.20 13.49
N ARG A 265 17.14 6.46 12.39
CA ARG A 265 18.14 6.71 11.35
C ARG A 265 17.47 7.08 10.03
N THR A 266 18.24 7.64 9.11
CA THR A 266 17.78 7.82 7.73
C THR A 266 17.61 6.47 7.03
N LYS A 267 16.73 6.42 6.04
CA LYS A 267 16.47 5.22 5.24
C LYS A 267 16.41 5.59 3.75
N ASN A 268 17.00 4.74 2.92
CA ASN A 268 16.83 4.84 1.48
C ASN A 268 15.34 4.72 1.12
N PHE A 269 14.89 5.61 0.24
CA PHE A 269 13.50 5.70 -0.21
C PHE A 269 13.50 6.08 -1.70
N ALA A 270 12.34 6.40 -2.27
CA ALA A 270 12.27 6.86 -3.65
C ALA A 270 11.30 8.03 -3.81
N ILE A 271 11.64 8.92 -4.73
CA ILE A 271 10.81 10.08 -5.09
C ILE A 271 10.78 10.26 -6.59
N GLY A 272 9.74 10.93 -7.07
CA GLY A 272 9.59 11.28 -8.48
C GLY A 272 8.23 11.88 -8.75
N SER A 273 7.57 11.41 -9.80
CA SER A 273 6.28 11.94 -10.25
C SER A 273 5.37 10.83 -10.74
N ARG A 274 4.06 11.09 -10.79
CA ARG A 274 3.09 10.16 -11.35
C ARG A 274 3.07 10.28 -12.86
N ILE A 275 3.14 9.16 -13.56
CA ILE A 275 2.95 9.05 -15.00
C ILE A 275 1.55 8.52 -15.29
N GLU A 276 0.94 8.99 -16.37
CA GLU A 276 -0.42 8.64 -16.77
C GLU A 276 -0.53 8.45 -18.29
N HIS A 277 -1.21 7.38 -18.71
CA HIS A 277 -1.44 7.01 -20.11
C HIS A 277 -2.89 6.58 -20.30
N HIS A 278 -3.44 6.72 -21.50
CA HIS A 278 -4.68 6.00 -21.82
C HIS A 278 -4.48 4.51 -21.62
N GLN A 279 -5.41 3.84 -20.91
CA GLN A 279 -5.28 2.41 -20.58
C GLN A 279 -5.18 1.55 -21.85
N GLU A 280 -5.81 1.95 -22.96
CA GLU A 280 -5.70 1.25 -24.26
C GLU A 280 -4.26 1.14 -24.76
N ILE A 281 -3.40 2.15 -24.54
CA ILE A 281 -1.99 2.12 -24.96
C ILE A 281 -1.28 0.96 -24.24
N ILE A 282 -1.52 0.85 -22.93
CA ILE A 282 -0.94 -0.22 -22.11
C ILE A 282 -1.51 -1.57 -22.50
N ASN A 283 -2.82 -1.67 -22.74
CA ASN A 283 -3.47 -2.91 -23.17
C ASN A 283 -2.89 -3.39 -24.51
N VAL A 284 -2.74 -2.51 -25.51
CA VAL A 284 -2.15 -2.87 -26.81
C VAL A 284 -0.67 -3.25 -26.66
N ALA A 285 0.08 -2.54 -25.83
CA ALA A 285 1.48 -2.87 -25.59
C ALA A 285 1.68 -4.23 -24.91
N GLN A 286 0.83 -4.59 -23.95
CA GLN A 286 0.93 -5.85 -23.20
C GLN A 286 0.29 -7.01 -23.96
N TRP A 287 -0.90 -6.81 -24.54
CA TRP A 287 -1.74 -7.88 -25.08
C TRP A 287 -1.89 -7.86 -26.60
N GLY A 288 -1.45 -6.80 -27.27
CA GLY A 288 -1.69 -6.61 -28.71
C GLY A 288 -3.13 -6.24 -29.07
N LYS A 289 -4.00 -6.02 -28.07
CA LYS A 289 -5.42 -5.72 -28.23
C LYS A 289 -5.85 -4.64 -27.25
N LYS A 290 -6.89 -3.87 -27.59
CA LYS A 290 -7.41 -2.80 -26.73
C LYS A 290 -8.08 -3.32 -25.46
N GLN A 291 -8.68 -4.50 -25.51
CA GLN A 291 -9.34 -5.18 -24.40
C GLN A 291 -9.11 -6.68 -24.53
N LEU A 292 -9.20 -7.39 -23.40
CA LEU A 292 -9.02 -8.83 -23.31
C LEU A 292 -10.17 -9.41 -22.45
N PRO A 293 -11.10 -10.16 -23.06
CA PRO A 293 -12.24 -10.74 -22.33
C PRO A 293 -11.80 -11.54 -21.09
N GLY A 294 -12.51 -11.34 -19.97
CA GLY A 294 -12.22 -11.98 -18.68
C GLY A 294 -10.97 -11.46 -17.94
N VAL A 295 -10.33 -10.39 -18.44
CA VAL A 295 -9.22 -9.70 -17.77
C VAL A 295 -9.54 -8.21 -17.65
N LYS A 296 -9.39 -7.64 -16.44
CA LYS A 296 -9.83 -6.27 -16.13
C LYS A 296 -9.06 -5.20 -16.92
N ALA A 297 -7.74 -5.08 -16.70
CA ALA A 297 -6.88 -4.11 -17.37
C ALA A 297 -5.40 -4.53 -17.30
N ALA A 298 -4.62 -4.13 -18.29
CA ALA A 298 -3.21 -4.51 -18.36
C ALA A 298 -2.36 -3.75 -17.34
N GLU A 299 -1.42 -4.47 -16.74
CA GLU A 299 -0.44 -3.95 -15.79
C GLU A 299 0.94 -3.81 -16.46
N TYR A 300 1.81 -2.97 -15.88
CA TYR A 300 3.23 -2.98 -16.18
C TYR A 300 4.07 -2.83 -14.92
N ARG A 301 5.32 -3.28 -15.02
CA ARG A 301 6.39 -3.01 -14.06
C ARG A 301 7.66 -2.78 -14.85
N LEU A 302 8.20 -1.57 -14.78
CA LEU A 302 9.41 -1.19 -15.47
C LEU A 302 10.50 -0.82 -14.45
N THR A 303 11.72 -1.19 -14.79
CA THR A 303 12.93 -0.84 -14.04
C THR A 303 14.02 -0.47 -15.04
N SER A 304 14.85 0.49 -14.68
CA SER A 304 16.00 0.96 -15.44
C SER A 304 17.13 1.30 -14.46
N ASN A 305 18.35 0.87 -14.78
CA ASN A 305 19.55 1.21 -14.01
C ASN A 305 20.51 1.94 -14.95
N PRO A 306 20.26 3.21 -15.28
CA PRO A 306 21.12 3.94 -16.19
C PRO A 306 22.51 4.11 -15.57
N GLU A 307 23.55 4.10 -16.42
CA GLU A 307 24.93 4.29 -15.98
C GLU A 307 25.12 5.65 -15.31
N ASN A 308 25.88 5.66 -14.21
CA ASN A 308 26.18 6.84 -13.37
C ASN A 308 24.89 7.61 -12.99
N SER A 309 23.85 6.88 -12.57
CA SER A 309 22.54 7.44 -12.23
C SER A 309 21.85 6.60 -11.16
N LEU A 310 20.81 7.17 -10.57
CA LEU A 310 19.97 6.49 -9.60
C LEU A 310 19.12 5.41 -10.30
N PRO A 311 18.81 4.29 -9.62
CA PRO A 311 17.90 3.28 -10.17
C PRO A 311 16.50 3.88 -10.32
N VAL A 312 15.90 3.76 -11.52
CA VAL A 312 14.57 4.28 -11.83
C VAL A 312 13.59 3.14 -12.01
N TYR A 313 12.41 3.23 -11.43
CA TYR A 313 11.41 2.20 -11.55
C TYR A 313 9.98 2.73 -11.44
N THR A 314 9.04 1.94 -11.94
CA THR A 314 7.61 2.21 -11.78
C THR A 314 7.11 1.61 -10.47
N PHE A 315 6.39 2.39 -9.68
CA PHE A 315 5.83 2.00 -8.38
C PHE A 315 4.32 2.23 -8.34
N CYS A 316 3.62 1.42 -7.53
CA CYS A 316 2.17 1.51 -7.32
C CYS A 316 1.33 1.61 -8.62
N MET A 317 1.73 0.96 -9.71
CA MET A 317 1.02 1.04 -11.01
C MET A 317 -0.46 0.66 -10.88
N CYS A 318 -1.39 1.55 -11.18
CA CYS A 318 -2.85 1.41 -11.06
C CYS A 318 -3.48 1.31 -12.46
N PRO A 319 -3.87 0.10 -12.90
CA PRO A 319 -4.59 -0.10 -14.16
C PRO A 319 -6.00 0.48 -14.08
N GLY A 320 -6.45 1.14 -15.15
CA GLY A 320 -7.79 1.72 -15.28
C GLY A 320 -8.18 2.47 -14.01
N GLY A 321 -7.28 3.32 -13.54
CA GLY A 321 -7.35 4.04 -12.30
C GLY A 321 -7.28 5.54 -12.48
N ILE A 322 -7.06 6.23 -11.37
CA ILE A 322 -6.96 7.69 -11.31
C ILE A 322 -5.73 8.12 -10.50
N VAL A 323 -5.19 9.29 -10.84
CA VAL A 323 -4.18 10.00 -10.04
C VAL A 323 -4.91 10.82 -8.98
N VAL A 324 -4.47 10.77 -7.73
CA VAL A 324 -5.17 11.38 -6.59
C VAL A 324 -4.34 12.42 -5.85
N PRO A 325 -4.97 13.47 -5.29
CA PRO A 325 -4.30 14.49 -4.48
C PRO A 325 -4.04 13.94 -3.07
N ALA A 326 -2.90 13.28 -2.89
CA ALA A 326 -2.62 12.46 -1.71
C ALA A 326 -2.11 13.26 -0.48
N THR A 327 -2.29 14.58 -0.49
CA THR A 327 -1.70 15.49 0.49
C THR A 327 -2.18 15.24 1.92
N ALA A 328 -1.24 15.39 2.86
CA ALA A 328 -1.47 15.17 4.30
C ALA A 328 -1.58 16.49 5.08
N TYR A 329 -1.13 17.60 4.49
CA TYR A 329 -1.14 18.94 5.11
C TYR A 329 -1.56 20.02 4.12
N SER A 330 -2.20 21.07 4.64
CA SER A 330 -2.83 22.14 3.85
C SER A 330 -1.88 23.00 3.01
N ASN A 331 -0.58 22.90 3.25
CA ASN A 331 0.47 23.65 2.55
C ASN A 331 1.41 22.72 1.76
N THR A 332 0.97 21.49 1.48
CA THR A 332 1.74 20.49 0.73
C THR A 332 0.97 20.01 -0.49
N ASN A 333 1.67 19.64 -1.56
CA ASN A 333 1.06 19.13 -2.78
C ASN A 333 1.82 17.88 -3.24
N ILE A 334 1.14 16.74 -3.14
CA ILE A 334 1.66 15.43 -3.48
C ILE A 334 0.58 14.63 -4.20
N VAL A 335 1.02 13.70 -5.03
CA VAL A 335 0.15 12.80 -5.78
C VAL A 335 0.38 11.35 -5.39
N ASN A 336 -0.62 10.51 -5.66
CA ASN A 336 -0.51 9.05 -5.68
C ASN A 336 -1.49 8.51 -6.72
N GLY A 337 -1.81 7.22 -6.71
CA GLY A 337 -2.84 6.66 -7.56
C GLY A 337 -3.68 5.58 -6.89
N MET A 338 -4.88 5.40 -7.42
CA MET A 338 -5.80 4.34 -7.02
C MET A 338 -6.55 3.77 -8.22
N SER A 339 -7.17 2.61 -8.03
CA SER A 339 -8.16 2.04 -8.95
C SER A 339 -9.33 1.51 -8.14
N LEU A 340 -10.51 1.47 -8.77
CA LEU A 340 -11.63 0.68 -8.28
C LEU A 340 -11.43 -0.78 -8.65
N TYR A 341 -12.19 -1.69 -8.04
CA TYR A 341 -12.09 -3.12 -8.30
C TYR A 341 -12.29 -3.48 -9.77
N GLY A 342 -13.12 -2.73 -10.50
CA GLY A 342 -13.35 -2.93 -11.94
C GLY A 342 -12.14 -2.59 -12.82
N ARG A 343 -11.21 -1.74 -12.33
CA ARG A 343 -10.06 -1.21 -13.11
C ARG A 343 -10.44 -0.77 -14.52
N ASN A 344 -11.54 -0.04 -14.64
CA ASN A 344 -12.18 0.33 -15.91
C ASN A 344 -12.19 1.85 -16.14
N ALA A 345 -11.44 2.64 -15.37
CA ALA A 345 -11.24 4.05 -15.68
C ALA A 345 -10.39 4.22 -16.95
N GLN A 346 -10.41 5.43 -17.52
CA GLN A 346 -9.81 5.72 -18.81
C GLN A 346 -8.27 5.60 -18.84
N PHE A 347 -7.61 5.73 -17.68
CA PHE A 347 -6.16 5.90 -17.61
C PHE A 347 -5.48 4.78 -16.82
N ALA A 348 -4.31 4.37 -17.29
CA ALA A 348 -3.31 3.68 -16.49
C ALA A 348 -2.42 4.74 -15.83
N ASN A 349 -2.06 4.58 -14.56
CA ASN A 349 -1.06 5.45 -13.95
C ASN A 349 -0.06 4.68 -13.09
N ALA A 350 1.12 5.22 -12.87
CA ALA A 350 2.12 4.67 -11.94
C ALA A 350 3.01 5.81 -11.45
N ALA A 351 3.68 5.64 -10.32
CA ALA A 351 4.78 6.53 -9.98
C ALA A 351 6.01 6.13 -10.82
N CYS A 352 6.66 7.09 -11.48
CA CYS A 352 8.02 6.94 -12.00
C CYS A 352 8.97 7.58 -10.99
N VAL A 353 9.78 6.77 -10.31
CA VAL A 353 10.57 7.23 -9.17
C VAL A 353 12.02 6.78 -9.28
N ALA A 354 12.92 7.58 -8.71
CA ALA A 354 14.32 7.23 -8.55
C ALA A 354 14.62 6.82 -7.10
N GLY A 355 15.39 5.75 -6.91
CA GLY A 355 15.87 5.34 -5.59
C GLY A 355 16.94 6.29 -5.07
N VAL A 356 16.71 6.87 -3.90
CA VAL A 356 17.53 7.90 -3.27
C VAL A 356 18.17 7.35 -2.01
N ASN A 357 19.48 7.62 -1.86
CA ASN A 357 20.13 7.59 -0.56
C ASN A 357 20.19 9.03 -0.03
N PRO A 358 19.61 9.30 1.16
CA PRO A 358 19.55 10.63 1.76
C PRO A 358 20.88 11.37 1.82
N GLU A 359 21.92 10.73 2.33
CA GLU A 359 23.22 11.37 2.57
C GLU A 359 23.94 11.69 1.26
N LYS A 360 23.88 10.78 0.28
CA LYS A 360 24.40 11.02 -1.07
C LYS A 360 23.64 12.15 -1.78
N LEU A 361 22.33 12.26 -1.56
CA LEU A 361 21.55 13.36 -2.13
C LEU A 361 21.93 14.71 -1.51
N MET A 362 22.21 14.72 -0.20
CA MET A 362 22.56 15.93 0.54
C MET A 362 24.06 16.26 0.51
N GLY A 363 24.90 15.34 0.04
CA GLY A 363 26.35 15.48 0.01
C GLY A 363 27.04 15.44 1.38
N ARG A 364 26.32 15.02 2.43
CA ARG A 364 26.81 14.91 3.82
C ARG A 364 25.94 13.97 4.64
N GLU A 365 26.47 13.53 5.78
CA GLU A 365 25.66 12.88 6.81
C GLU A 365 24.57 13.82 7.32
N ILE A 366 23.37 13.26 7.52
CA ILE A 366 22.18 13.98 7.99
C ILE A 366 21.42 13.14 9.02
N THR A 367 20.75 13.82 9.94
CA THR A 367 19.85 13.20 10.91
C THR A 367 18.50 12.83 10.30
N ALA A 368 17.76 11.94 10.98
CA ALA A 368 16.37 11.63 10.63
C ALA A 368 15.47 12.88 10.60
N LEU A 369 15.68 13.83 11.52
CA LEU A 369 14.92 15.07 11.59
C LEU A 369 15.20 15.99 10.39
N GLU A 370 16.46 16.14 9.99
CA GLU A 370 16.83 16.89 8.78
C GLU A 370 16.21 16.28 7.53
N MET A 371 16.16 14.95 7.42
CA MET A 371 15.51 14.26 6.30
C MET A 371 14.00 14.55 6.25
N LEU A 372 13.30 14.54 7.39
CA LEU A 372 11.88 14.90 7.45
C LEU A 372 11.65 16.36 7.02
N ASN A 373 12.45 17.29 7.56
CA ASN A 373 12.41 18.71 7.19
C ASN A 373 12.57 18.91 5.68
N TRP A 374 13.58 18.24 5.10
CA TRP A 374 13.88 18.37 3.68
C TRP A 374 12.72 17.86 2.81
N LEU A 375 12.15 16.69 3.16
CA LEU A 375 11.06 16.10 2.38
C LEU A 375 9.80 16.97 2.45
N GLU A 376 9.46 17.45 3.64
CA GLU A 376 8.36 18.40 3.85
C GLU A 376 8.56 19.69 3.05
N GLY A 377 9.78 20.26 3.06
CA GLY A 377 10.11 21.44 2.27
C GLY A 377 9.95 21.22 0.76
N LEU A 378 10.28 20.02 0.26
CA LEU A 378 10.04 19.66 -1.14
C LEU A 378 8.53 19.59 -1.46
N GLU A 379 7.72 19.02 -0.56
CA GLU A 379 6.26 18.95 -0.70
C GLU A 379 5.61 20.35 -0.68
N GLN A 380 6.15 21.26 0.15
CA GLN A 380 5.74 22.67 0.20
C GLN A 380 6.18 23.44 -1.04
N LYS A 381 7.36 23.14 -1.63
CA LYS A 381 7.80 23.74 -2.91
C LYS A 381 6.80 23.45 -4.04
N PHE A 382 6.28 22.23 -4.12
CA PHE A 382 5.27 21.87 -5.11
C PHE A 382 3.94 22.60 -4.87
N TYR A 383 3.52 22.74 -3.62
CA TYR A 383 2.33 23.53 -3.26
C TYR A 383 2.50 25.00 -3.61
N GLY A 384 3.64 25.60 -3.26
CA GLY A 384 3.96 27.00 -3.52
C GLY A 384 4.01 27.34 -5.01
N PHE A 385 4.51 26.42 -5.85
CA PHE A 385 4.50 26.58 -7.30
C PHE A 385 3.08 26.71 -7.86
N SER A 386 2.18 25.82 -7.43
CA SER A 386 0.78 25.83 -7.88
C SER A 386 -0.10 26.83 -7.15
N LYS A 387 0.37 27.41 -6.04
CA LYS A 387 -0.43 28.22 -5.10
C LYS A 387 -1.73 27.50 -4.71
N GLY A 388 -1.64 26.19 -4.52
CA GLY A 388 -2.79 25.31 -4.34
C GLY A 388 -2.50 23.87 -4.76
N TYR A 389 -3.57 23.13 -5.04
CA TYR A 389 -3.52 21.68 -5.24
C TYR A 389 -3.58 21.22 -6.70
N SER A 390 -3.55 22.14 -7.68
CA SER A 390 -3.34 21.73 -9.07
C SER A 390 -1.97 21.06 -9.20
N ALA A 391 -1.89 19.95 -9.94
CA ALA A 391 -0.65 19.19 -10.03
C ALA A 391 0.32 19.85 -11.03
N PRO A 392 1.56 20.19 -10.66
CA PRO A 392 2.60 20.57 -11.60
C PRO A 392 2.81 19.46 -12.64
N TYR A 393 2.87 19.77 -13.93
CA TYR A 393 2.77 18.78 -15.01
C TYR A 393 3.55 19.16 -16.27
N CYS A 394 4.06 18.15 -16.99
CA CYS A 394 4.47 18.23 -18.40
C CYS A 394 4.27 16.88 -19.11
N SER A 395 4.36 16.84 -20.44
CA SER A 395 4.35 15.55 -21.14
C SER A 395 5.64 14.77 -20.85
N ILE A 396 5.62 13.43 -20.97
CA ILE A 396 6.84 12.62 -20.84
C ILE A 396 7.90 13.06 -21.86
N GLN A 397 7.47 13.41 -23.08
CA GLN A 397 8.36 13.92 -24.12
C GLN A 397 9.02 15.27 -23.73
N ASP A 398 8.27 16.18 -23.11
CA ASP A 398 8.79 17.47 -22.64
C ASP A 398 9.75 17.28 -21.48
N PHE A 399 9.45 16.37 -20.53
CA PHE A 399 10.37 16.02 -19.45
C PHE A 399 11.70 15.45 -19.98
N ILE A 400 11.61 14.59 -21.01
CA ILE A 400 12.79 14.01 -21.64
C ILE A 400 13.61 15.07 -22.38
N SER A 401 12.94 15.98 -23.11
CA SER A 401 13.61 16.97 -23.96
C SER A 401 13.92 18.31 -23.26
N LYS A 402 13.46 18.49 -22.01
CA LYS A 402 13.50 19.76 -21.26
C LYS A 402 12.92 20.95 -22.05
N LYS A 403 11.78 20.72 -22.73
CA LYS A 403 11.07 21.75 -23.52
C LYS A 403 9.89 22.32 -22.74
N GLU A 404 9.54 23.57 -23.04
CA GLU A 404 8.40 24.23 -22.39
C GLU A 404 7.10 23.41 -22.53
N PRO A 405 6.36 23.18 -21.43
CA PRO A 405 5.18 22.32 -21.48
C PRO A 405 4.01 22.95 -22.26
N GLN A 406 3.36 22.16 -23.13
CA GLN A 406 2.14 22.60 -23.81
C GLN A 406 0.93 22.72 -22.88
N LYS A 407 0.00 23.62 -23.21
CA LYS A 407 -0.95 24.20 -22.24
C LYS A 407 -2.13 23.34 -21.79
N LYS A 408 -2.49 22.21 -22.42
CA LYS A 408 -3.62 21.36 -21.95
C LYS A 408 -3.49 19.90 -22.39
N THR A 409 -3.77 18.97 -21.47
CA THR A 409 -3.93 17.53 -21.72
C THR A 409 -5.15 17.02 -20.95
N ARG A 410 -5.66 15.84 -21.31
CA ARG A 410 -6.65 15.14 -20.48
C ARG A 410 -5.93 14.43 -19.34
N THR A 411 -6.56 14.39 -18.17
CA THR A 411 -6.05 13.67 -17.01
C THR A 411 -7.20 13.17 -16.15
N SER A 412 -6.94 12.13 -15.35
CA SER A 412 -7.82 11.74 -14.26
C SER A 412 -7.69 12.59 -13.00
N TYR A 413 -6.64 13.40 -12.86
CA TYR A 413 -6.39 14.18 -11.65
C TYR A 413 -7.49 15.25 -11.43
N PRO A 414 -8.18 15.26 -10.28
CA PRO A 414 -9.43 16.01 -10.13
C PRO A 414 -9.25 17.52 -9.94
N LEU A 415 -8.09 17.97 -9.44
CA LEU A 415 -7.84 19.38 -9.07
C LEU A 415 -7.15 20.20 -10.17
N GLY A 416 -7.10 19.65 -11.38
CA GLY A 416 -6.50 20.30 -12.54
C GLY A 416 -4.96 20.26 -12.57
N LEU A 417 -4.40 20.68 -13.69
CA LEU A 417 -2.97 20.66 -13.96
C LEU A 417 -2.41 22.08 -14.07
N ASN A 418 -1.15 22.24 -13.68
CA ASN A 418 -0.37 23.45 -13.86
C ASN A 418 0.90 23.13 -14.66
N ALA A 419 1.07 23.70 -15.84
CA ALA A 419 2.24 23.46 -16.68
C ALA A 419 3.52 23.84 -15.94
N ALA A 420 4.48 22.91 -15.82
CA ALA A 420 5.65 23.09 -14.98
C ALA A 420 6.91 22.39 -15.52
N PRO A 421 8.10 22.99 -15.33
CA PRO A 421 9.38 22.34 -15.62
C PRO A 421 9.72 21.35 -14.49
N LEU A 422 9.05 20.20 -14.44
CA LEU A 422 9.23 19.20 -13.38
C LEU A 422 10.71 18.77 -13.19
N TRP A 423 11.52 18.86 -14.25
CA TRP A 423 12.96 18.56 -14.20
C TRP A 423 13.79 19.53 -13.34
N GLU A 424 13.29 20.76 -13.11
CA GLU A 424 13.85 21.78 -12.20
C GLU A 424 13.19 21.75 -10.80
N MET A 425 11.97 21.22 -10.72
CA MET A 425 11.26 21.12 -9.44
C MET A 425 11.80 19.99 -8.57
N LEU A 426 12.08 18.83 -9.18
CA LEU A 426 12.69 17.67 -8.54
C LEU A 426 14.20 17.89 -8.30
N PRO A 427 14.81 17.20 -7.31
CA PRO A 427 16.26 17.23 -7.13
C PRO A 427 16.98 16.78 -8.40
N GLU A 428 18.08 17.46 -8.74
CA GLU A 428 18.78 17.22 -10.02
C GLU A 428 19.21 15.74 -10.23
N PRO A 429 19.79 15.03 -9.23
CA PRO A 429 20.13 13.62 -9.42
C PRO A 429 18.91 12.74 -9.74
N VAL A 430 17.74 13.09 -9.19
CA VAL A 430 16.47 12.40 -9.42
C VAL A 430 15.96 12.69 -10.83
N SER A 431 15.85 13.95 -11.22
CA SER A 431 15.31 14.33 -12.53
C SER A 431 16.19 13.85 -13.70
N ASN A 432 17.52 13.95 -13.56
CA ASN A 432 18.47 13.44 -14.55
C ASN A 432 18.37 11.91 -14.71
N SER A 433 18.23 11.18 -13.60
CA SER A 433 18.07 9.72 -13.64
C SER A 433 16.73 9.33 -14.27
N MET A 434 15.63 9.96 -13.83
CA MET A 434 14.29 9.74 -14.37
C MET A 434 14.23 9.99 -15.88
N ARG A 435 14.92 11.01 -16.41
CA ARG A 435 14.99 11.26 -17.86
C ARG A 435 15.58 10.06 -18.61
N LYS A 436 16.71 9.52 -18.13
CA LYS A 436 17.33 8.31 -18.73
C LYS A 436 16.43 7.08 -18.59
N GLY A 437 15.78 6.92 -17.43
CA GLY A 437 14.84 5.84 -17.17
C GLY A 437 13.60 5.88 -18.08
N LEU A 438 13.03 7.07 -18.30
CA LEU A 438 11.89 7.26 -19.19
C LEU A 438 12.25 6.94 -20.66
N LEU A 439 13.44 7.33 -21.13
CA LEU A 439 13.94 6.93 -22.45
C LEU A 439 14.02 5.40 -22.61
N ASP A 440 14.41 4.68 -21.57
CA ASP A 440 14.39 3.22 -21.54
C ASP A 440 12.96 2.66 -21.48
N PHE A 441 12.05 3.29 -20.73
CA PHE A 441 10.65 2.89 -20.67
C PHE A 441 9.93 3.04 -22.01
N CYS A 442 10.18 4.13 -22.76
CA CYS A 442 9.64 4.34 -24.11
C CYS A 442 10.14 3.30 -25.12
N ARG A 443 11.34 2.73 -24.91
CA ARG A 443 11.83 1.60 -25.72
C ARG A 443 11.13 0.28 -25.37
N LYS A 444 10.73 0.11 -24.11
CA LYS A 444 10.06 -1.11 -23.61
C LYS A 444 8.57 -1.16 -23.91
N ILE A 445 7.90 -0.01 -23.89
CA ILE A 445 6.46 0.12 -24.15
C ILE A 445 6.26 1.16 -25.25
N LYS A 446 5.81 0.71 -26.43
CA LYS A 446 5.50 1.59 -27.56
C LYS A 446 4.38 2.57 -27.17
N GLY A 447 4.58 3.87 -27.43
CA GLY A 447 3.61 4.92 -27.14
C GLY A 447 3.68 5.45 -25.70
N PHE A 448 4.64 5.00 -24.89
CA PHE A 448 4.79 5.46 -23.51
C PHE A 448 5.19 6.94 -23.44
N GLU A 449 5.89 7.46 -24.45
CA GLU A 449 6.27 8.86 -24.59
C GLU A 449 5.08 9.82 -24.73
N THR A 450 3.92 9.31 -25.14
CA THR A 450 2.68 10.10 -25.29
C THR A 450 1.98 10.39 -23.96
N GLY A 451 2.45 9.78 -22.87
CA GLY A 451 1.86 9.96 -21.56
C GLY A 451 2.22 11.28 -20.90
N ASN A 452 1.49 11.52 -19.82
CA ASN A 452 1.65 12.67 -18.94
C ASN A 452 2.60 12.32 -17.79
N ILE A 453 3.35 13.30 -17.26
CA ILE A 453 4.07 13.19 -15.98
C ILE A 453 3.71 14.38 -15.08
N MET A 454 3.26 14.11 -13.85
CA MET A 454 2.66 15.11 -12.96
C MET A 454 2.95 14.88 -11.48
N GLY A 455 2.94 15.98 -10.73
CA GLY A 455 2.98 16.04 -9.27
C GLY A 455 4.27 15.50 -8.66
N LEU A 456 4.36 15.63 -7.34
CA LEU A 456 5.40 15.00 -6.54
C LEU A 456 4.87 13.69 -5.97
N GLU A 457 5.53 12.59 -6.31
CA GLU A 457 5.34 11.32 -5.61
C GLU A 457 6.44 11.18 -4.55
N SER A 458 6.19 11.69 -3.35
CA SER A 458 7.15 11.64 -2.23
C SER A 458 6.89 10.50 -1.25
N LYS A 459 5.71 9.90 -1.31
CA LYS A 459 5.17 8.96 -0.32
C LYS A 459 5.28 7.49 -0.77
N THR A 460 6.47 7.08 -1.23
CA THR A 460 6.70 5.69 -1.69
C THR A 460 7.06 4.72 -0.56
N SER A 461 7.72 5.23 0.48
CA SER A 461 8.10 4.52 1.71
C SER A 461 8.64 5.55 2.71
N SER A 462 8.80 5.16 3.98
CA SER A 462 9.37 6.06 5.00
C SER A 462 10.82 6.46 4.67
N PRO A 463 11.17 7.76 4.77
CA PRO A 463 12.55 8.25 4.60
C PRO A 463 13.40 8.05 5.87
N ILE A 464 12.79 7.58 6.95
CA ILE A 464 13.43 7.29 8.23
C ILE A 464 13.07 5.88 8.70
N GLN A 465 13.89 5.33 9.57
CA GLN A 465 13.67 4.01 10.15
C GLN A 465 13.96 4.04 11.64
N VAL A 466 13.02 3.52 12.43
CA VAL A 466 13.21 3.36 13.88
C VAL A 466 14.23 2.26 14.15
N LEU A 467 15.04 2.42 15.20
CA LEU A 467 15.86 1.31 15.70
C LEU A 467 15.01 0.45 16.64
N ARG A 468 15.02 -0.87 16.39
CA ARG A 468 14.26 -1.85 17.17
C ARG A 468 15.13 -3.06 17.47
N GLU A 469 14.84 -3.70 18.59
CA GLU A 469 15.43 -4.97 19.01
C GLU A 469 14.85 -6.16 18.22
N GLU A 470 15.41 -7.36 18.42
CA GLU A 470 14.93 -8.59 17.78
C GLU A 470 13.46 -8.90 18.11
N ASN A 471 13.00 -8.54 19.31
CA ASN A 471 11.61 -8.68 19.74
C ASN A 471 10.68 -7.59 19.18
N LEU A 472 11.15 -6.74 18.28
CA LEU A 472 10.46 -5.60 17.65
C LEU A 472 10.18 -4.40 18.58
N ALA A 473 10.56 -4.44 19.86
CA ALA A 473 10.49 -3.27 20.73
C ALA A 473 11.48 -2.20 20.26
N VAL A 474 11.14 -0.93 20.43
CA VAL A 474 12.05 0.19 20.14
C VAL A 474 13.31 0.05 20.99
N THR A 475 14.48 0.24 20.38
CA THR A 475 15.76 0.16 21.09
C THR A 475 15.80 1.12 22.28
N GLY A 476 16.12 0.59 23.45
CA GLY A 476 16.12 1.35 24.71
C GLY A 476 14.75 1.47 25.38
N PHE A 477 13.70 0.82 24.88
CA PHE A 477 12.36 0.81 25.47
C PHE A 477 11.83 -0.61 25.69
N GLU A 478 11.18 -0.85 26.83
CA GLU A 478 10.63 -2.18 27.17
C GLU A 478 9.22 -2.41 26.62
N ASN A 479 8.44 -1.35 26.42
CA ASN A 479 7.01 -1.45 26.16
C ASN A 479 6.49 -0.58 25.01
N LEU A 480 7.40 -0.08 24.17
CA LEU A 480 7.08 0.73 23.02
C LEU A 480 7.45 0.00 21.72
N PHE A 481 6.51 -0.04 20.79
CA PHE A 481 6.67 -0.64 19.47
C PHE A 481 6.31 0.39 18.41
N ILE A 482 7.07 0.46 17.32
CA ILE A 482 6.74 1.27 16.15
C ILE A 482 6.73 0.35 14.94
N VAL A 483 5.58 0.25 14.27
CA VAL A 483 5.31 -0.80 13.27
C VAL A 483 4.73 -0.24 11.97
N GLY A 484 4.72 -1.08 10.93
CA GLY A 484 4.17 -0.75 9.63
C GLY A 484 5.10 0.11 8.79
N GLU A 485 4.57 0.75 7.76
CA GLU A 485 5.41 1.52 6.82
C GLU A 485 6.13 2.68 7.49
N GLY A 486 5.50 3.27 8.51
CA GLY A 486 6.06 4.33 9.34
C GLY A 486 7.31 3.97 10.14
N SER A 487 7.44 2.70 10.54
CA SER A 487 8.65 2.20 11.21
C SER A 487 9.86 2.13 10.28
N GLY A 488 9.63 2.11 8.96
CA GLY A 488 10.63 1.85 7.95
C GLY A 488 10.85 0.35 7.64
N TYR A 489 10.13 -0.58 8.26
CA TYR A 489 10.27 -2.04 8.04
C TYR A 489 9.22 -2.67 7.12
N ALA A 490 8.20 -1.92 6.70
CA ALA A 490 7.20 -2.35 5.72
C ALA A 490 7.08 -1.36 4.54
N GLY A 491 6.33 -1.74 3.49
CA GLY A 491 6.17 -0.91 2.28
C GLY A 491 4.91 -1.26 1.47
N GLY A 492 3.81 -1.57 2.15
CA GLY A 492 2.55 -1.97 1.54
C GLY A 492 1.59 -2.62 2.53
N ILE A 493 0.34 -2.86 2.10
CA ILE A 493 -0.77 -3.32 2.96
C ILE A 493 -0.40 -4.62 3.70
N ILE A 494 -0.05 -5.68 2.96
CA ILE A 494 0.27 -7.00 3.54
C ILE A 494 1.50 -6.94 4.43
N SER A 495 2.60 -6.31 3.99
CA SER A 495 3.81 -6.21 4.81
C SER A 495 3.59 -5.40 6.09
N SER A 496 2.73 -4.37 6.04
CA SER A 496 2.44 -3.55 7.21
C SER A 496 1.56 -4.31 8.20
N GLY A 497 0.51 -4.98 7.71
CA GLY A 497 -0.30 -5.88 8.55
C GLY A 497 0.55 -6.96 9.20
N ALA A 498 1.45 -7.61 8.44
CA ALA A 498 2.34 -8.63 8.97
C ALA A 498 3.31 -8.10 10.05
N ASP A 499 3.86 -6.90 9.86
CA ASP A 499 4.72 -6.26 10.89
C ASP A 499 3.92 -5.98 12.18
N GLY A 500 2.66 -5.55 12.06
CA GLY A 500 1.74 -5.39 13.18
C GLY A 500 1.41 -6.70 13.90
N ILE A 501 1.12 -7.78 13.15
CA ILE A 501 0.88 -9.12 13.70
C ILE A 501 2.12 -9.61 14.45
N LYS A 502 3.32 -9.46 13.88
CA LYS A 502 4.57 -9.88 14.53
C LYS A 502 4.84 -9.16 15.84
N ALA A 503 4.58 -7.85 15.90
CA ALA A 503 4.69 -7.10 17.15
C ALA A 503 3.67 -7.57 18.19
N ALA A 504 2.43 -7.81 17.79
CA ALA A 504 1.41 -8.38 18.67
C ALA A 504 1.79 -9.76 19.20
N MET A 505 2.29 -10.66 18.34
CA MET A 505 2.75 -11.99 18.74
C MET A 505 3.96 -11.93 19.67
N SER A 506 4.89 -10.98 19.47
CA SER A 506 6.00 -10.74 20.39
C SER A 506 5.52 -10.38 21.79
N ILE A 507 4.52 -9.50 21.90
CA ILE A 507 3.89 -9.14 23.18
C ILE A 507 3.15 -10.35 23.78
N ILE A 508 2.41 -11.12 22.97
CA ILE A 508 1.69 -12.32 23.43
C ILE A 508 2.66 -13.34 24.01
N ASN A 509 3.76 -13.65 23.34
CA ASN A 509 4.71 -14.67 23.77
C ASN A 509 5.45 -14.30 25.07
N TYR A 510 5.37 -13.04 25.49
CA TYR A 510 5.91 -12.60 26.77
C TYR A 510 4.95 -12.85 27.96
N HIS A 511 3.67 -13.22 27.73
CA HIS A 511 2.60 -13.38 28.75
C HIS A 511 1.72 -14.61 28.58
#